data_AF-A0A537FLF2-F1
#
_entry.id   AF-A0A537FLF2-F1
#
_cell.length_a   1.000
_cell.length_b   1.000
_cell.length_c   1.000
_cell.angle_alpha   90.00
_cell.angle_beta   90.00
_cell.angle_gamma   90.00
#
_symmetry.space_group_name_H-M   'P 1'
#
loop_
_entity.id
_entity.type
_entity.pdbx_description
1 polymer ?
#
loop_
_entity_poly.entity_id
_entity_poly.type
_entity_poly.pdbx_seq_one_letter_code
_entity_poly.pdbx_strand_id
1 'polypeptide(L)'
;MLKNAASNLLRSVPPQNAFYFYRAMGAPTGAAARNLPDFLGIINTIDITSLQFHLGRGDFENWVKMLGDNTLAKQLAGLKEKQLRGEQLRSELVDAVKARLTTLQKTSP
;
A
#
# COMPACT_ATOMS: atom_id res chain seq x y z
N MET A 1 11.25 23.17 1.40
CA MET A 1 9.87 22.76 1.05
C MET A 1 9.66 21.24 0.95
N LEU A 2 10.70 20.40 0.72
CA LEU A 2 10.54 18.94 0.57
C LEU A 2 10.28 18.15 1.88
N LYS A 3 10.67 18.67 3.04
CA LYS A 3 10.58 17.96 4.34
C LYS A 3 9.14 17.66 4.77
N ASN A 4 8.28 18.68 4.73
CA ASN A 4 6.87 18.55 5.12
C ASN A 4 6.12 17.57 4.23
N ALA A 5 6.53 17.40 2.97
CA ALA A 5 5.90 16.48 2.04
C ALA A 5 6.16 15.03 2.42
N ALA A 6 7.42 14.65 2.70
CA ALA A 6 7.77 13.27 3.05
C ALA A 6 7.13 12.86 4.39
N SER A 7 7.22 13.70 5.42
CA SER A 7 6.61 13.40 6.72
C SER A 7 5.08 13.31 6.63
N ASN A 8 4.45 14.12 5.77
CA ASN A 8 3.01 14.03 5.52
C ASN A 8 2.62 12.71 4.83
N LEU A 9 3.44 12.15 3.95
CA LEU A 9 3.19 10.83 3.34
C LEU A 9 3.33 9.67 4.33
N LEU A 10 4.14 9.85 5.38
CA LEU A 10 4.34 8.86 6.45
C LEU A 10 3.35 8.99 7.62
N ARG A 11 2.50 10.02 7.62
CA ARG A 11 1.54 10.26 8.70
C ARG A 11 0.55 9.11 8.86
N SER A 12 0.02 8.96 10.06
CA SER A 12 -1.17 8.14 10.28
C SER A 12 -2.44 8.89 9.92
N VAL A 13 -3.37 8.21 9.25
CA VAL A 13 -4.70 8.72 8.93
C VAL A 13 -5.72 8.24 9.98
N PRO A 14 -6.86 8.96 10.16
CA PRO A 14 -7.89 8.51 11.08
C PRO A 14 -8.60 7.24 10.57
N PRO A 15 -9.31 6.49 11.43
CA PRO A 15 -9.87 5.17 11.08
C PRO A 15 -10.74 5.16 9.82
N GLN A 16 -11.55 6.20 9.57
CA GLN A 16 -12.39 6.29 8.37
C GLN A 16 -11.61 6.35 7.05
N ASN A 17 -10.30 6.66 7.11
CA ASN A 17 -9.41 6.74 5.96
C ASN A 17 -8.40 5.58 5.91
N ALA A 18 -8.44 4.65 6.87
CA ALA A 18 -7.56 3.50 6.88
C ALA A 18 -7.83 2.57 5.69
N PHE A 19 -6.82 1.84 5.25
CA PHE A 19 -7.01 0.76 4.30
C PHE A 19 -7.46 -0.49 5.04
N TYR A 20 -8.68 -0.94 4.77
CA TYR A 20 -9.22 -2.16 5.35
C TYR A 20 -9.05 -3.32 4.38
N PHE A 21 -8.46 -4.41 4.84
CA PHE A 21 -8.16 -5.56 4.00
C PHE A 21 -9.31 -6.58 3.98
N TYR A 22 -9.67 -7.03 2.78
CA TYR A 22 -10.71 -8.00 2.48
C TYR A 22 -10.15 -9.10 1.59
N ARG A 23 -10.68 -10.32 1.72
CA ARG A 23 -10.38 -11.43 0.80
C ARG A 23 -11.30 -11.41 -0.43
N ALA A 24 -12.50 -10.88 -0.25
CA ALA A 24 -13.55 -10.74 -1.26
C ALA A 24 -14.60 -9.72 -0.79
N MET A 25 -15.62 -9.47 -1.62
CA MET A 25 -16.81 -8.69 -1.20
C MET A 25 -17.44 -9.30 0.05
N GLY A 26 -17.59 -8.49 1.10
CA GLY A 26 -18.18 -8.95 2.37
C GLY A 26 -17.30 -9.87 3.23
N ALA A 27 -16.02 -10.06 2.88
CA ALA A 27 -15.10 -10.95 3.58
C ALA A 27 -13.91 -10.18 4.21
N PRO A 28 -14.12 -9.40 5.29
CA PRO A 28 -13.05 -8.66 5.95
C PRO A 28 -12.03 -9.62 6.59
N THR A 29 -10.77 -9.18 6.63
CA THR A 29 -9.69 -9.90 7.31
C THR A 29 -9.53 -9.47 8.77
N GLY A 30 -10.09 -8.31 9.14
CA GLY A 30 -9.84 -7.64 10.42
C GLY A 30 -8.58 -6.78 10.44
N ALA A 31 -7.71 -6.90 9.43
CA ALA A 31 -6.51 -6.08 9.32
C ALA A 31 -6.81 -4.70 8.70
N ALA A 32 -6.15 -3.67 9.21
CA ALA A 32 -6.23 -2.32 8.66
C ALA A 32 -4.89 -1.58 8.75
N ALA A 33 -4.54 -0.83 7.70
CA ALA A 33 -3.36 0.03 7.69
C ALA A 33 -3.76 1.50 7.81
N ARG A 34 -3.14 2.24 8.73
CA ARG A 34 -3.36 3.69 8.87
C ARG A 34 -2.24 4.54 8.27
N ASN A 35 -1.17 3.92 7.81
CA ASN A 35 -0.02 4.58 7.21
C ASN A 35 0.74 3.58 6.32
N LEU A 36 1.73 4.05 5.57
CA LEU A 36 2.56 3.21 4.70
C LEU A 36 3.37 2.13 5.47
N PRO A 37 3.97 2.41 6.65
CA PRO A 37 4.59 1.37 7.46
C PRO A 37 3.65 0.23 7.88
N ASP A 38 2.46 0.54 8.39
CA ASP A 38 1.42 -0.45 8.73
C ASP A 38 1.07 -1.29 7.50
N PHE A 39 0.87 -0.61 6.36
CA PHE A 39 0.56 -1.24 5.09
C PHE A 39 1.65 -2.25 4.70
N LEU A 40 2.93 -1.86 4.75
CA LEU A 40 4.06 -2.76 4.49
C LEU A 40 4.06 -3.97 5.44
N GLY A 41 3.83 -3.75 6.74
CA GLY A 41 3.78 -4.83 7.73
C GLY A 41 2.70 -5.86 7.41
N ILE A 42 1.51 -5.39 7.03
CA ILE A 42 0.36 -6.25 6.73
C ILE A 42 0.56 -7.00 5.40
N ILE A 43 0.95 -6.34 4.31
CA ILE A 43 1.10 -6.99 3.00
C ILE A 43 2.19 -8.08 3.00
N ASN A 44 3.15 -8.02 3.93
CA ASN A 44 4.17 -9.06 4.07
C ASN A 44 3.61 -10.42 4.54
N THR A 45 2.46 -10.43 5.23
CA THR A 45 1.98 -11.63 5.93
C THR A 45 0.53 -11.99 5.64
N ILE A 46 -0.27 -11.02 5.17
CA ILE A 46 -1.71 -11.23 4.94
C ILE A 46 -1.97 -12.30 3.87
N ASP A 47 -3.12 -12.94 3.95
CA ASP A 47 -3.56 -13.93 2.95
C ASP A 47 -3.44 -13.39 1.52
N ILE A 48 -2.87 -14.21 0.63
CA ILE A 48 -2.58 -13.80 -0.75
C ILE A 48 -3.86 -13.43 -1.54
N THR A 49 -4.99 -14.05 -1.21
CA THR A 49 -6.28 -13.72 -1.83
C THR A 49 -6.69 -12.27 -1.57
N SER A 50 -6.32 -11.71 -0.41
CA SER A 50 -6.56 -10.31 -0.10
C SER A 50 -5.73 -9.38 -0.98
N LEU A 51 -4.47 -9.71 -1.21
CA LEU A 51 -3.60 -8.93 -2.09
C LEU A 51 -4.11 -8.94 -3.54
N GLN A 52 -4.50 -10.12 -4.03
CA GLN A 52 -5.04 -10.27 -5.38
C GLN A 52 -6.36 -9.52 -5.55
N PHE A 53 -7.26 -9.61 -4.57
CA PHE A 53 -8.54 -8.92 -4.59
C PHE A 53 -8.38 -7.40 -4.71
N HIS A 54 -7.54 -6.82 -3.85
CA HIS A 54 -7.36 -5.37 -3.81
C HIS A 54 -6.54 -4.83 -4.98
N LEU A 55 -5.47 -5.52 -5.40
CA LEU A 55 -4.70 -5.09 -6.56
C LEU A 55 -5.55 -5.18 -7.84
N GLY A 56 -6.33 -6.24 -8.01
CA GLY A 56 -7.20 -6.40 -9.19
C GLY A 56 -8.24 -5.29 -9.32
N ARG A 57 -8.77 -4.80 -8.20
CA ARG A 57 -9.72 -3.68 -8.16
C ARG A 57 -9.08 -2.31 -8.27
N GLY A 58 -7.78 -2.24 -7.99
CA GLY A 58 -7.05 -0.98 -7.93
C GLY A 58 -7.20 -0.22 -6.61
N ASP A 59 -7.59 -0.93 -5.55
CA ASP A 59 -7.85 -0.30 -4.25
C ASP A 59 -6.55 0.26 -3.65
N PHE A 60 -5.42 -0.43 -3.87
CA PHE A 60 -4.12 -0.02 -3.35
C PHE A 60 -3.68 1.33 -3.93
N GLU A 61 -3.62 1.47 -5.26
CA GLU A 61 -3.19 2.73 -5.89
C GLU A 61 -4.11 3.91 -5.52
N ASN A 62 -5.41 3.67 -5.38
CA ASN A 62 -6.36 4.70 -4.99
C ASN A 62 -6.11 5.18 -3.54
N TRP A 63 -5.83 4.25 -2.63
CA TRP A 63 -5.53 4.60 -1.25
C TRP A 63 -4.21 5.37 -1.11
N VAL A 64 -3.12 4.92 -1.72
CA VAL A 64 -1.85 5.68 -1.66
C VAL A 64 -1.93 7.03 -2.38
N LYS A 65 -2.74 7.14 -3.44
CA LYS A 65 -3.05 8.44 -4.05
C LYS A 65 -3.80 9.37 -3.09
N MET A 66 -4.75 8.86 -2.32
CA MET A 66 -5.45 9.62 -1.26
C MET A 66 -4.49 10.07 -0.15
N LEU A 67 -3.46 9.27 0.16
CA LEU A 67 -2.39 9.70 1.08
C LEU A 67 -1.53 10.84 0.52
N GLY A 68 -1.57 11.08 -0.80
CA GLY A 68 -0.79 12.07 -1.53
C GLY A 68 0.41 11.48 -2.30
N ASP A 69 0.62 10.16 -2.27
CA ASP A 69 1.79 9.52 -2.88
C ASP A 69 1.52 9.10 -4.34
N ASN A 70 1.51 10.09 -5.24
CA ASN A 70 1.32 9.83 -6.67
C ASN A 70 2.41 8.95 -7.29
N THR A 71 3.62 8.96 -6.73
CA THR A 71 4.73 8.13 -7.22
C THR A 71 4.43 6.66 -6.96
N LEU A 72 4.08 6.30 -5.71
CA LEU A 72 3.75 4.93 -5.37
C LEU A 72 2.46 4.48 -6.04
N ALA A 73 1.44 5.34 -6.13
CA ALA A 73 0.20 5.03 -6.82
C ALA A 73 0.43 4.59 -8.28
N LYS A 74 1.31 5.29 -9.02
CA LYS A 74 1.67 4.91 -10.39
C LYS A 74 2.40 3.57 -10.45
N GLN A 75 3.29 3.29 -9.50
CA GLN A 75 3.99 2.01 -9.42
C GLN A 75 3.03 0.85 -9.18
N LEU A 76 2.09 1.00 -8.23
CA LEU A 76 1.11 -0.05 -7.90
C LEU A 76 0.13 -0.31 -9.06
N ALA A 77 -0.30 0.75 -9.76
CA ALA A 77 -1.09 0.61 -10.97
C ALA A 77 -0.34 -0.21 -12.05
N GLY A 78 0.97 -0.03 -12.19
CA GLY A 78 1.79 -0.84 -13.11
C GLY A 78 1.89 -2.31 -12.69
N LEU A 79 1.90 -2.63 -11.39
CA LEU A 79 1.90 -4.02 -10.91
C LEU A 79 0.62 -4.76 -11.28
N LYS A 80 -0.53 -4.07 -11.28
CA LYS A 80 -1.81 -4.62 -11.71
C LYS A 80 -1.76 -5.11 -13.16
N GLU A 81 -1.10 -4.36 -14.05
CA GLU A 81 -0.97 -4.70 -15.47
C GLU A 81 -0.09 -5.94 -15.72
N LYS A 82 0.87 -6.22 -14.82
CA LYS A 82 1.77 -7.38 -14.91
C LYS A 82 1.08 -8.73 -14.65
N GLN A 83 -0.18 -8.74 -14.15
CA GLN A 83 -0.96 -9.96 -13.87
C GLN A 83 -0.24 -10.97 -12.96
N LEU A 84 0.58 -10.47 -12.03
CA LEU A 84 1.33 -11.30 -11.07
C LEU A 84 0.38 -12.08 -10.16
N ARG A 85 0.82 -13.24 -9.67
CA ARG A 85 0.03 -14.13 -8.81
C ARG A 85 0.87 -14.71 -7.68
N GLY A 86 0.19 -15.21 -6.65
CA GLY A 86 0.85 -15.92 -5.56
C GLY A 86 1.92 -15.06 -4.86
N GLU A 87 2.95 -15.71 -4.35
CA GLU A 87 4.02 -15.01 -3.63
C GLU A 87 4.89 -14.10 -4.53
N GLN A 88 4.85 -14.28 -5.85
CA GLN A 88 5.49 -13.33 -6.78
C GLN A 88 4.80 -11.96 -6.74
N LEU A 89 3.45 -11.95 -6.68
CA LEU A 89 2.68 -10.72 -6.48
C LEU A 89 3.08 -10.06 -5.15
N ARG A 90 3.17 -10.85 -4.07
CA ARG A 90 3.56 -10.33 -2.75
C ARG A 90 4.93 -9.69 -2.81
N SER A 91 5.93 -10.38 -3.36
CA SER A 91 7.31 -9.88 -3.42
C SER A 91 7.37 -8.52 -4.12
N GLU A 92 6.77 -8.41 -5.31
CA GLU A 92 6.80 -7.16 -6.09
C GLU A 92 6.06 -6.01 -5.40
N LEU A 93 4.93 -6.30 -4.74
CA LEU A 93 4.19 -5.31 -3.97
C LEU A 93 4.99 -4.84 -2.75
N VAL A 94 5.57 -5.77 -2.00
CA VAL A 94 6.43 -5.50 -0.84
C VAL A 94 7.64 -4.67 -1.24
N ASP A 95 8.32 -5.05 -2.32
CA ASP A 95 9.51 -4.37 -2.81
C ASP A 95 9.21 -2.92 -3.25
N ALA A 96 8.11 -2.71 -3.98
CA ALA A 96 7.67 -1.37 -4.37
C ALA A 96 7.41 -0.46 -3.15
N VAL A 97 6.66 -0.97 -2.16
CA VAL A 97 6.34 -0.21 -0.95
C VAL A 97 7.57 0.04 -0.08
N LYS A 98 8.44 -0.97 0.09
CA LYS A 98 9.68 -0.88 0.88
C LYS A 98 10.68 0.09 0.26
N ALA A 99 10.85 0.06 -1.06
CA ALA A 99 11.70 1.00 -1.77
C ALA A 99 11.20 2.45 -1.61
N ARG A 100 9.87 2.65 -1.68
CA ARG A 100 9.28 3.96 -1.45
C ARG A 100 9.50 4.45 -0.02
N LEU A 101 9.23 3.61 0.98
CA LEU A 101 9.46 3.94 2.39
C LEU A 101 10.92 4.33 2.67
N THR A 102 11.87 3.57 2.13
CA THR A 102 13.31 3.87 2.25
C THR A 102 13.62 5.26 1.68
N THR A 103 13.01 5.62 0.55
CA THR A 103 13.18 6.95 -0.08
C THR A 103 12.58 8.07 0.78
N LEU A 104 11.38 7.87 1.32
CA LEU A 104 10.70 8.85 2.19
C LEU A 104 11.44 9.06 3.51
N GLN A 105 12.00 8.00 4.10
CA GLN A 105 12.77 8.07 5.35
C GLN A 105 14.11 8.78 5.16
N LYS A 106 14.82 8.56 4.05
CA LYS A 106 16.05 9.31 3.74
C LYS A 106 15.81 10.81 3.53
N THR A 107 14.59 11.20 3.23
CA THR A 107 14.22 12.58 2.91
C THR A 107 13.47 13.30 4.05
N SER A 108 13.02 12.57 5.08
CA SER A 108 12.60 13.11 6.39
C SER A 108 13.76 12.98 7.38
N PRO A 109 14.52 14.05 7.67
CA PRO A 109 15.54 14.01 8.72
C PRO A 109 14.91 13.84 10.11
#